data_AF-A0A914STF7-F1
#
_entry.id   AF-A0A914STF7-F1
#
_cell.length_a   1.000
_cell.length_b   1.000
_cell.length_c   1.000
_cell.angle_alpha   90.00
_cell.angle_beta   90.00
_cell.angle_gamma   90.00
#
_symmetry.space_group_name_H-M   'P 1'
#
loop_
_entity.id
_entity.type
_entity.pdbx_description
1 polymer ?
#
loop_
_entity_poly.entity_id
_entity_poly.type
_entity_poly.pdbx_seq_one_letter_code
_entity_poly.pdbx_strand_id
1 'polypeptide(L)'
;SMFKQMGTRKFVADTVDLNHRIEGRTFTVGWLLDSLRANDQVYKNLHCDRAVKEVTSSDISGGKGFASVICRCVIKFVDSIDDSDIYTTILKIPGFESLEETQGKCDDSGEQWFDDEGKKEMSEMHRLECCFYTELSPILDIPLPKVYNVVEWIYGKKEGCIHMEDLTLRGKTISYFDNINLTQVKEFIRHLAHFHKKTLSADPAIWKGKFVIKKMNAFKNALTRQPIYMSRRF
;
A
#
# COMPACT_ATOMS: atom_id res chain seq x y z
N SER A 1 -7.48 -12.87 30.40
CA SER A 1 -6.08 -12.90 30.82
C SER A 1 -5.56 -11.47 30.98
N MET A 2 -5.58 -10.99 32.21
CA MET A 2 -5.19 -9.62 32.60
C MET A 2 -3.70 -9.32 32.35
N PHE A 3 -2.89 -10.37 32.12
CA PHE A 3 -1.46 -10.29 31.83
C PHE A 3 -1.10 -9.93 30.37
N LYS A 4 -2.06 -9.89 29.42
CA LYS A 4 -1.78 -9.44 28.04
C LYS A 4 -1.87 -7.92 27.85
N GLN A 5 -2.43 -7.18 28.82
CA GLN A 5 -2.59 -5.72 28.76
C GLN A 5 -1.45 -4.93 29.40
N MET A 6 -0.53 -5.57 30.14
CA MET A 6 0.55 -4.86 30.85
C MET A 6 1.81 -4.58 30.01
N GLY A 7 1.96 -5.21 28.84
CA GLY A 7 3.16 -5.04 28.00
C GLY A 7 3.10 -3.88 26.99
N THR A 8 1.92 -3.39 26.62
CA THR A 8 1.75 -2.46 25.49
C THR A 8 1.76 -0.98 25.87
N ARG A 9 1.40 -0.63 27.13
CA ARG A 9 1.25 0.76 27.58
C ARG A 9 2.56 1.47 27.92
N LYS A 10 3.65 0.75 28.19
CA LYS A 10 4.87 1.38 28.74
C LYS A 10 5.68 2.21 27.74
N PHE A 11 5.30 2.20 26.46
CA PHE A 11 6.10 2.77 25.36
C PHE A 11 5.28 3.59 24.35
N VAL A 12 4.07 3.98 24.74
CA VAL A 12 3.28 4.97 24.02
C VAL A 12 2.90 6.01 25.05
N ALA A 13 3.15 7.29 24.77
CA ALA A 13 2.73 8.37 25.65
C ALA A 13 1.21 8.34 25.81
N ASP A 14 0.72 8.69 27.02
CA ASP A 14 -0.71 8.69 27.35
C ASP A 14 -1.55 9.62 26.45
N THR A 15 -0.89 10.55 25.75
CA THR A 15 -1.49 11.49 24.81
C THR A 15 -1.82 10.87 23.45
N VAL A 16 -1.30 9.68 23.12
CA VAL A 16 -1.55 9.04 21.82
C VAL A 16 -2.84 8.23 21.88
N ASP A 17 -3.82 8.61 21.06
CA ASP A 17 -5.04 7.83 20.90
C ASP A 17 -4.80 6.61 20.00
N LEU A 18 -4.63 5.44 20.63
CA LEU A 18 -4.45 4.17 19.93
C LEU A 18 -5.69 3.71 19.13
N ASN A 19 -6.87 4.28 19.42
CA ASN A 19 -8.10 3.98 18.68
C ASN A 19 -8.33 4.94 17.52
N HIS A 20 -7.50 5.98 17.39
CA HIS A 20 -7.58 6.91 16.27
C HIS A 20 -7.44 6.14 14.94
N ARG A 21 -8.36 6.43 14.02
CA ARG A 21 -8.46 5.77 12.71
C ARG A 21 -7.58 6.50 11.70
N ILE A 22 -6.72 5.76 11.00
CA ILE A 22 -5.84 6.30 9.97
C ILE A 22 -6.69 6.77 8.78
N GLU A 23 -6.67 8.06 8.47
CA GLU A 23 -7.52 8.69 7.44
C GLU A 23 -9.00 8.30 7.52
N GLY A 24 -9.54 8.10 8.74
CA GLY A 24 -10.93 7.69 8.96
C GLY A 24 -11.27 6.25 8.57
N ARG A 25 -10.28 5.44 8.15
CA ARG A 25 -10.42 4.04 7.71
C ARG A 25 -10.50 3.07 8.90
N THR A 26 -10.69 1.78 8.63
CA THR A 26 -10.90 0.81 9.72
C THR A 26 -9.64 0.52 10.54
N PHE A 27 -8.46 0.80 10.00
CA PHE A 27 -7.16 0.60 10.66
C PHE A 27 -6.87 1.73 11.65
N THR A 28 -6.42 1.36 12.85
CA THR A 28 -6.10 2.32 13.92
C THR A 28 -4.61 2.51 14.12
N VAL A 29 -4.24 3.58 14.84
CA VAL A 29 -2.88 3.81 15.32
C VAL A 29 -2.36 2.59 16.09
N GLY A 30 -3.15 1.99 16.98
CA GLY A 30 -2.76 0.79 17.71
C GLY A 30 -2.40 -0.38 16.79
N TRP A 31 -3.23 -0.64 15.78
CA TRP A 31 -2.97 -1.67 14.78
C TRP A 31 -1.67 -1.42 14.00
N LEU A 32 -1.43 -0.17 13.60
CA LEU A 32 -0.21 0.25 12.90
C LEU A 32 1.04 -0.06 13.75
N LEU A 33 1.05 0.38 15.00
CA LEU A 33 2.21 0.21 15.89
C LEU A 33 2.43 -1.27 16.22
N ASP A 34 1.37 -2.04 16.48
CA ASP A 34 1.49 -3.48 16.73
C ASP A 34 2.05 -4.23 15.51
N SER A 35 1.67 -3.81 14.30
CA SER A 35 2.22 -4.35 13.06
C SER A 35 3.74 -4.11 12.94
N LEU A 36 4.24 -2.92 13.29
CA LEU A 36 5.69 -2.64 13.29
C LEU A 36 6.40 -3.39 14.40
N ARG A 37 5.84 -3.40 15.61
CA ARG A 37 6.40 -4.13 16.76
C ARG A 37 6.49 -5.63 16.50
N ALA A 38 5.62 -6.21 15.68
CA ALA A 38 5.73 -7.61 15.33
C ALA A 38 6.84 -7.84 14.27
N ASN A 39 6.91 -6.98 13.24
CA ASN A 39 7.58 -7.33 11.99
C ASN A 39 8.77 -6.43 11.58
N ASP A 40 9.05 -5.34 12.30
CA ASP A 40 10.15 -4.44 11.98
C ASP A 40 11.22 -4.30 13.06
N GLN A 41 12.43 -4.79 12.74
CA GLN A 41 13.56 -4.74 13.67
C GLN A 41 14.11 -3.32 13.85
N VAL A 42 14.08 -2.48 12.79
CA VAL A 42 14.54 -1.10 12.89
C VAL A 42 13.65 -0.34 13.86
N TYR A 43 12.34 -0.43 13.67
CA TYR A 43 11.34 0.13 14.57
C TYR A 43 11.48 -0.43 16.00
N LYS A 44 11.62 -1.76 16.17
CA LYS A 44 11.84 -2.36 17.49
C LYS A 44 13.05 -1.74 18.19
N ASN A 45 14.17 -1.61 17.49
CA ASN A 45 15.40 -1.04 18.04
C ASN A 45 15.21 0.43 18.46
N LEU A 46 14.54 1.24 17.63
CA LEU A 46 14.21 2.63 17.96
C LEU A 46 13.27 2.73 19.17
N HIS A 47 12.34 1.78 19.28
CA HIS A 47 11.30 1.73 20.31
C HIS A 47 11.73 0.99 21.59
N CYS A 48 12.92 0.38 21.64
CA CYS A 48 13.43 -0.22 22.87
C CYS A 48 13.64 0.82 23.99
N ASP A 49 14.04 2.04 23.61
CA ASP A 49 14.44 3.10 24.55
C ASP A 49 13.53 4.33 24.51
N ARG A 50 12.59 4.39 23.56
CA ARG A 50 11.85 5.63 23.25
C ARG A 50 10.35 5.36 23.15
N ALA A 51 9.57 6.14 23.89
CA ALA A 51 8.11 6.10 23.78
C ALA A 51 7.63 6.86 22.53
N VAL A 52 6.57 6.38 21.89
CA VAL A 52 5.86 7.10 20.83
C VAL A 52 5.13 8.30 21.44
N LYS A 53 5.37 9.50 20.90
CA LYS A 53 4.74 10.77 21.32
C LYS A 53 3.52 11.10 20.48
N GLU A 54 3.60 10.85 19.18
CA GLU A 54 2.60 11.27 18.21
C GLU A 54 2.63 10.34 17.00
N VAL A 55 1.44 10.07 16.45
CA VAL A 55 1.27 9.40 15.17
C VAL A 55 0.32 10.25 14.34
N THR A 56 0.77 10.68 13.17
CA THR A 56 -0.06 11.38 12.19
C THR A 56 -0.14 10.57 10.90
N SER A 57 -1.22 10.77 10.16
CA SER A 57 -1.37 10.24 8.81
C SER A 57 -1.78 11.32 7.84
N SER A 58 -1.46 11.12 6.57
CA SER A 58 -1.99 11.91 5.46
C SER A 58 -2.09 11.09 4.19
N ASP A 59 -3.15 11.29 3.42
CA ASP A 59 -3.24 10.76 2.06
C ASP A 59 -2.23 11.47 1.14
N ILE A 60 -1.32 10.70 0.57
CA ILE A 60 -0.30 11.15 -0.39
C ILE A 60 -0.59 10.65 -1.81
N SER A 61 -1.73 10.02 -2.05
CA SER A 61 -2.14 9.55 -3.37
C SER A 61 -2.34 10.71 -4.36
N GLY A 62 -2.73 11.89 -3.86
CA GLY A 62 -3.02 13.07 -4.67
C GLY A 62 -4.09 12.83 -5.73
N GLY A 63 -5.04 11.91 -5.48
CA GLY A 63 -6.05 11.47 -6.44
C GLY A 63 -5.52 10.59 -7.58
N LYS A 64 -4.23 10.25 -7.57
CA LYS A 64 -3.57 9.40 -8.59
C LYS A 64 -3.48 7.93 -8.17
N GLY A 65 -3.97 7.60 -6.98
CA GLY A 65 -3.94 6.25 -6.44
C GLY A 65 -4.83 5.25 -7.17
N PHE A 66 -5.71 5.73 -8.07
CA PHE A 66 -6.66 5.01 -8.95
C PHE A 66 -7.55 4.01 -8.20
N ALA A 67 -6.96 2.93 -7.71
CA ALA A 67 -7.56 1.81 -7.01
C ALA A 67 -7.20 1.74 -5.51
N SER A 68 -6.54 2.76 -4.97
CA SER A 68 -6.09 2.78 -3.58
C SER A 68 -5.92 4.19 -3.05
N VAL A 69 -6.15 4.36 -1.76
CA VAL A 69 -5.67 5.48 -0.97
C VAL A 69 -4.28 5.10 -0.43
N ILE A 70 -3.32 6.01 -0.52
CA ILE A 70 -1.94 5.78 -0.06
C ILE A 70 -1.69 6.71 1.11
N CYS A 71 -1.80 6.20 2.32
CA CYS A 71 -1.62 6.98 3.54
C CYS A 71 -0.16 6.91 4.00
N ARG A 72 0.51 8.06 4.07
CA ARG A 72 1.79 8.16 4.77
C ARG A 72 1.53 8.34 6.25
N CYS A 73 2.08 7.45 7.07
CA CYS A 73 2.03 7.54 8.52
C CYS A 73 3.38 8.00 9.06
N VAL A 74 3.38 9.02 9.90
CA VAL A 74 4.57 9.59 10.54
C VAL A 74 4.49 9.33 12.04
N ILE A 75 5.52 8.70 12.58
CA ILE A 75 5.64 8.35 14.00
C ILE A 75 6.75 9.19 14.60
N LYS A 76 6.41 10.00 15.61
CA LYS A 76 7.35 10.81 16.38
C LYS A 76 7.54 10.21 17.77
N PHE A 77 8.77 10.23 18.26
CA PHE A 77 9.11 9.74 19.60
C PHE A 77 9.27 10.90 20.59
N VAL A 78 9.19 10.61 21.90
CA VAL A 78 9.20 11.64 22.97
C VAL A 78 10.47 12.50 22.93
N ASP A 79 11.63 11.90 22.67
CA ASP A 79 12.93 12.58 22.66
C ASP A 79 13.32 13.11 21.27
N SER A 80 12.39 13.14 20.31
CA SER A 80 12.64 13.70 18.97
C SER A 80 12.89 15.21 19.10
N ILE A 81 14.11 15.64 18.78
CA ILE A 81 14.54 17.05 18.90
C ILE A 81 13.99 17.89 17.74
N ASP A 82 13.87 17.31 16.56
CA ASP A 82 13.29 17.93 15.37
C ASP A 82 12.63 16.88 14.44
N ASP A 83 12.21 17.30 13.25
CA ASP A 83 11.57 16.45 12.23
C ASP A 83 12.54 15.49 11.51
N SER A 84 13.85 15.49 11.84
CA SER A 84 14.81 14.54 11.28
C SER A 84 14.76 13.16 11.94
N ASP A 85 14.15 13.07 13.12
CA ASP A 85 14.08 11.87 13.95
C ASP A 85 12.66 11.28 13.98
N ILE A 86 12.10 11.14 12.79
CA ILE A 86 10.78 10.54 12.53
C ILE A 86 10.93 9.15 11.92
N TYR A 87 9.99 8.28 12.24
CA TYR A 87 9.85 7.00 11.56
C TYR A 87 8.63 7.04 10.66
N THR A 88 8.79 6.75 9.37
CA THR A 88 7.70 6.82 8.40
C THR A 88 7.38 5.46 7.79
N THR A 89 6.10 5.26 7.49
CA THR A 89 5.57 4.04 6.89
C THR A 89 4.38 4.36 5.99
N ILE A 90 4.02 3.43 5.11
CA ILE A 90 2.90 3.57 4.17
C ILE A 90 1.82 2.55 4.47
N LEU A 91 0.57 3.02 4.54
CA LEU A 91 -0.62 2.19 4.41
C LEU A 91 -1.21 2.38 3.02
N LYS A 92 -1.11 1.35 2.18
CA LYS A 92 -1.87 1.26 0.94
C LYS A 92 -3.20 0.58 1.23
N ILE A 93 -4.30 1.31 1.09
CA ILE A 93 -5.65 0.82 1.37
C ILE A 93 -6.39 0.77 0.03
N PRO A 94 -6.80 -0.43 -0.45
CA PRO A 94 -7.54 -0.53 -1.69
C PRO A 94 -8.92 0.14 -1.53
N GLY A 95 -9.38 0.77 -2.60
CA GLY A 95 -10.57 1.60 -2.58
C GLY A 95 -11.07 1.93 -3.97
N PHE A 96 -12.21 2.59 -4.02
CA PHE A 96 -12.93 2.92 -5.26
C PHE A 96 -13.18 4.41 -5.43
N GLU A 97 -12.77 5.22 -4.45
CA GLU A 97 -13.18 6.62 -4.31
C GLU A 97 -12.81 7.42 -5.56
N SER A 98 -11.58 7.25 -6.07
CA SER A 98 -11.13 7.92 -7.29
C SER A 98 -11.85 7.42 -8.55
N LEU A 99 -12.27 6.15 -8.59
CA LEU A 99 -13.02 5.58 -9.73
C LEU A 99 -14.47 6.08 -9.74
N GLU A 100 -15.12 6.08 -8.58
CA GLU A 100 -16.48 6.57 -8.41
C GLU A 100 -16.56 8.08 -8.71
N GLU A 101 -15.57 8.86 -8.25
CA GLU A 101 -15.46 10.28 -8.59
C GLU A 101 -15.28 10.49 -10.11
N THR A 102 -14.46 9.66 -10.76
CA THR A 102 -14.26 9.74 -12.21
C THR A 102 -15.52 9.37 -12.98
N GLN A 103 -16.22 8.31 -12.57
CA GLN A 103 -17.48 7.90 -13.20
C GLN A 103 -18.51 9.03 -13.13
N GLY A 104 -18.69 9.65 -11.95
CA GLY A 104 -19.61 10.77 -11.78
C GLY A 104 -19.27 12.00 -12.62
N LYS A 105 -18.02 12.16 -13.06
CA LYS A 105 -17.57 13.28 -13.90
C LYS A 105 -17.59 13.00 -15.40
N CYS A 106 -17.57 11.73 -15.80
CA CYS A 106 -17.36 11.34 -17.20
C CYS A 106 -18.59 10.71 -17.87
N ASP A 107 -19.68 10.49 -17.15
CA ASP A 107 -20.83 9.74 -17.68
C ASP A 107 -22.14 10.54 -17.67
N ASP A 108 -22.48 11.10 -18.84
CA ASP A 108 -23.81 11.68 -19.12
C ASP A 108 -24.85 10.61 -19.53
N SER A 109 -24.42 9.35 -19.75
CA SER A 109 -25.28 8.25 -20.23
C SER A 109 -25.97 7.47 -19.11
N GLY A 110 -25.53 7.63 -17.86
CA GLY A 110 -26.08 6.93 -16.69
C GLY A 110 -25.72 5.44 -16.61
N GLU A 111 -24.76 4.96 -17.41
CA GLU A 111 -24.33 3.57 -17.46
C GLU A 111 -23.13 3.35 -16.53
N GLN A 112 -23.38 2.72 -15.38
CA GLN A 112 -22.34 2.41 -14.40
C GLN A 112 -21.35 1.39 -14.95
N TRP A 113 -20.19 1.87 -15.41
CA TRP A 113 -19.09 1.02 -15.89
C TRP A 113 -18.23 0.45 -14.76
N PHE A 114 -18.38 0.97 -13.54
CA PHE A 114 -17.79 0.42 -12.33
C PHE A 114 -18.87 -0.11 -11.38
N ASP A 115 -19.34 -1.31 -11.68
CA ASP A 115 -20.39 -2.02 -10.97
C ASP A 115 -19.84 -2.95 -9.87
N ASP A 116 -20.72 -3.74 -9.25
CA ASP A 116 -20.35 -4.72 -8.24
C ASP A 116 -19.40 -5.81 -8.73
N GLU A 117 -19.42 -6.15 -10.04
CA GLU A 117 -18.48 -7.11 -10.61
C GLU A 117 -17.09 -6.48 -10.70
N GLY A 118 -16.99 -5.25 -11.21
CA GLY A 118 -15.75 -4.46 -11.20
C GLY A 118 -15.16 -4.31 -9.80
N LYS A 119 -16.00 -4.03 -8.79
CA LYS A 119 -15.57 -3.96 -7.38
C LYS A 119 -15.01 -5.28 -6.85
N LYS A 120 -15.61 -6.42 -7.21
CA LYS A 120 -15.07 -7.75 -6.88
C LYS A 120 -13.75 -8.02 -7.60
N GLU A 121 -13.62 -7.66 -8.88
CA GLU A 121 -12.36 -7.79 -9.63
C GLU A 121 -11.22 -7.03 -8.96
N MET A 122 -11.46 -5.80 -8.48
CA MET A 122 -10.46 -5.03 -7.73
C MET A 122 -10.06 -5.71 -6.42
N SER A 123 -11.02 -6.30 -5.69
CA SER A 123 -10.71 -7.05 -4.47
C SER A 123 -9.84 -8.28 -4.75
N GLU A 124 -10.08 -8.96 -5.88
CA GLU A 124 -9.21 -10.05 -6.34
C GLU A 124 -7.81 -9.54 -6.72
N MET A 125 -7.68 -8.38 -7.37
CA MET A 125 -6.37 -7.81 -7.65
C MET A 125 -5.58 -7.48 -6.38
N HIS A 126 -6.24 -6.90 -5.36
CA HIS A 126 -5.62 -6.68 -4.07
C HIS A 126 -5.21 -7.99 -3.39
N ARG A 127 -6.03 -9.05 -3.51
CA ARG A 127 -5.67 -10.39 -3.03
C ARG A 127 -4.43 -10.93 -3.73
N LEU A 128 -4.33 -10.76 -5.05
CA LEU A 128 -3.12 -11.14 -5.81
C LEU A 128 -1.89 -10.34 -5.37
N GLU A 129 -2.05 -9.06 -5.08
CA GLU A 129 -0.97 -8.22 -4.53
C GLU A 129 -0.55 -8.71 -3.14
N CYS A 130 -1.50 -9.07 -2.27
CA CYS A 130 -1.18 -9.68 -0.97
C CYS A 130 -0.41 -11.00 -1.14
N CYS A 131 -0.85 -11.86 -2.06
CA CYS A 131 -0.18 -13.12 -2.39
C CYS A 131 1.25 -12.90 -2.90
N PHE A 132 1.44 -11.89 -3.76
CA PHE A 132 2.78 -11.49 -4.23
C PHE A 132 3.70 -11.17 -3.05
N TYR A 133 3.27 -10.31 -2.13
CA TYR A 133 4.14 -9.90 -1.02
C TYR A 133 4.37 -11.02 0.00
N THR A 134 3.40 -11.90 0.22
CA THR A 134 3.53 -12.96 1.23
C THR A 134 4.26 -14.20 0.75
N GLU A 135 4.10 -14.56 -0.52
CA GLU A 135 4.64 -15.83 -1.03
C GLU A 135 5.79 -15.64 -2.02
N LEU A 136 5.71 -14.64 -2.90
CA LEU A 136 6.68 -14.46 -3.97
C LEU A 136 7.83 -13.53 -3.58
N SER A 137 7.51 -12.38 -2.97
CA SER A 137 8.53 -11.40 -2.57
C SER A 137 9.69 -11.97 -1.73
N PRO A 138 9.47 -12.93 -0.80
CA PRO A 138 10.55 -13.48 0.02
C PRO A 138 11.62 -14.26 -0.76
N ILE A 139 11.31 -14.73 -1.98
CA ILE A 139 12.26 -15.48 -2.82
C ILE A 139 12.95 -14.61 -3.87
N LEU A 140 12.52 -13.35 -4.02
CA LEU A 140 13.05 -12.43 -4.99
C LEU A 140 14.30 -11.74 -4.45
N ASP A 141 15.26 -11.54 -5.34
CA ASP A 141 16.50 -10.80 -5.06
C ASP A 141 16.49 -9.49 -5.86
N ILE A 142 15.45 -8.69 -5.60
CA ILE A 142 15.24 -7.37 -6.20
C ILE A 142 14.83 -6.39 -5.10
N PRO A 143 15.14 -5.10 -5.22
CA PRO A 143 14.74 -4.11 -4.23
C PRO A 143 13.22 -3.95 -4.23
N LEU A 144 12.58 -4.39 -3.15
CA LEU A 144 11.16 -4.20 -2.85
C LEU A 144 11.03 -3.47 -1.51
N PRO A 145 9.95 -2.69 -1.31
CA PRO A 145 9.66 -2.16 0.01
C PRO A 145 9.50 -3.32 0.99
N LYS A 146 10.03 -3.17 2.20
CA LYS A 146 9.72 -4.11 3.26
C LYS A 146 8.22 -4.06 3.57
N VAL A 147 7.55 -5.21 3.59
CA VAL A 147 6.14 -5.31 3.98
C VAL A 147 6.05 -5.77 5.43
N TYR A 148 5.39 -4.98 6.26
CA TYR A 148 5.22 -5.24 7.69
C TYR A 148 3.98 -6.09 7.96
N ASN A 149 2.90 -5.90 7.19
CA ASN A 149 1.68 -6.68 7.32
C ASN A 149 0.81 -6.55 6.06
N VAL A 150 0.02 -7.58 5.79
CA VAL A 150 -0.97 -7.60 4.71
C VAL A 150 -2.33 -7.99 5.28
N VAL A 151 -3.36 -7.32 4.79
CA VAL A 151 -4.75 -7.64 5.12
C VAL A 151 -5.50 -7.73 3.81
N GLU A 152 -5.98 -8.94 3.50
CA GLU A 152 -6.80 -9.14 2.31
C GLU A 152 -8.11 -8.36 2.41
N TRP A 153 -8.47 -7.75 1.29
CA TRP A 153 -9.74 -7.08 1.10
C TRP A 153 -10.80 -8.09 0.71
N ILE A 154 -11.88 -8.15 1.48
CA ILE A 154 -13.05 -8.96 1.17
C ILE A 154 -14.20 -8.01 0.87
N TYR A 155 -14.56 -7.89 -0.41
CA TYR A 155 -15.61 -6.97 -0.86
C TYR A 155 -16.90 -7.12 -0.04
N GLY A 156 -17.43 -6.00 0.44
CA GLY A 156 -18.64 -5.93 1.26
C GLY A 156 -18.52 -6.47 2.70
N LYS A 157 -17.34 -6.95 3.13
CA LYS A 157 -17.17 -7.60 4.44
C LYS A 157 -16.04 -7.03 5.28
N LYS A 158 -14.87 -6.79 4.68
CA LYS A 158 -13.66 -6.44 5.43
C LYS A 158 -12.73 -5.62 4.56
N GLU A 159 -12.34 -4.44 5.02
CA GLU A 159 -11.34 -3.61 4.35
C GLU A 159 -9.95 -4.29 4.32
N GLY A 160 -9.25 -4.14 3.21
CA GLY A 160 -7.86 -4.62 3.08
C GLY A 160 -6.84 -3.51 3.33
N CYS A 161 -5.57 -3.89 3.47
CA CYS A 161 -4.46 -2.95 3.40
C CYS A 161 -3.15 -3.69 3.15
N ILE A 162 -2.13 -2.97 2.71
CA ILE A 162 -0.74 -3.39 2.80
C ILE A 162 0.01 -2.31 3.58
N HIS A 163 0.63 -2.71 4.69
CA HIS A 163 1.46 -1.85 5.51
C HIS A 163 2.93 -2.12 5.17
N MET A 164 3.62 -1.11 4.65
CA MET A 164 4.94 -1.26 4.04
C MET A 164 5.85 -0.06 4.29
N GLU A 165 7.15 -0.27 4.07
CA GLU A 165 8.19 0.75 4.13
C GLU A 165 7.86 1.99 3.29
N ASP A 166 8.14 3.16 3.87
CA ASP A 166 8.06 4.43 3.15
C ASP A 166 9.31 4.67 2.30
N LEU A 167 9.16 4.53 0.99
CA LEU A 167 10.21 4.79 0.02
C LEU A 167 10.21 6.26 -0.48
N THR A 168 9.29 7.12 -0.04
CA THR A 168 9.13 8.48 -0.60
C THR A 168 10.36 9.37 -0.45
N LEU A 169 11.22 9.11 0.55
CA LEU A 169 12.46 9.86 0.77
C LEU A 169 13.61 9.42 -0.13
N ARG A 170 13.55 8.20 -0.70
CA ARG A 170 14.64 7.58 -1.46
C ARG A 170 14.25 7.05 -2.84
N GLY A 171 12.97 7.16 -3.18
CA GLY A 171 12.36 6.69 -4.41
C GLY A 171 11.50 7.77 -5.04
N LYS A 172 11.20 7.60 -6.33
CA LYS A 172 10.33 8.49 -7.09
C LYS A 172 9.44 7.67 -8.01
N THR A 173 8.17 8.03 -8.07
CA THR A 173 7.26 7.55 -9.11
C THR A 173 7.58 8.28 -10.41
N ILE A 174 7.86 7.52 -11.46
CA ILE A 174 8.17 8.04 -12.79
C ILE A 174 6.89 7.95 -13.63
N SER A 175 6.52 9.04 -14.31
CA SER A 175 5.39 9.04 -15.24
C SER A 175 5.72 8.20 -16.47
N TYR A 176 4.70 7.66 -17.14
CA TYR A 176 4.89 6.93 -18.40
C TYR A 176 5.56 7.80 -19.50
N PHE A 177 5.39 9.12 -19.42
CA PHE A 177 5.96 10.09 -20.36
C PHE A 177 7.33 10.61 -19.95
N ASP A 178 7.84 10.23 -18.77
CA ASP A 178 9.14 10.68 -18.30
C ASP A 178 10.26 9.86 -18.95
N ASN A 179 11.36 10.54 -19.29
CA ASN A 179 12.55 9.87 -19.80
C ASN A 179 13.32 9.19 -18.67
N ILE A 180 13.85 8.00 -18.95
CA ILE A 180 14.79 7.29 -18.08
C ILE A 180 16.17 7.22 -18.75
N ASN A 181 17.23 7.29 -17.96
CA ASN A 181 18.58 7.18 -18.47
C ASN A 181 19.00 5.71 -18.68
N LEU A 182 20.08 5.50 -19.43
CA LEU A 182 20.56 4.16 -19.77
C LEU A 182 20.89 3.30 -18.53
N THR A 183 21.38 3.91 -17.45
CA THR A 183 21.65 3.21 -16.19
C THR A 183 20.37 2.68 -15.56
N GLN A 184 19.32 3.49 -15.50
CA GLN A 184 18.00 3.07 -15.00
C GLN A 184 17.40 1.94 -15.85
N VAL A 185 17.52 2.01 -17.19
CA VAL A 185 17.08 0.95 -18.10
C VAL A 185 17.82 -0.36 -17.81
N LYS A 186 19.15 -0.32 -17.66
CA LYS A 186 19.96 -1.51 -17.34
C LYS A 186 19.57 -2.13 -16.01
N GLU A 187 19.37 -1.32 -14.97
CA GLU A 187 18.94 -1.80 -13.66
C GLU A 187 17.52 -2.39 -13.69
N PHE A 188 16.59 -1.76 -14.42
CA PHE A 188 15.25 -2.30 -14.61
C PHE A 188 15.27 -3.66 -15.31
N ILE A 189 16.00 -3.79 -16.43
CA ILE A 189 16.15 -5.05 -17.16
C ILE A 189 16.78 -6.12 -16.27
N ARG A 190 17.81 -5.75 -15.48
CA ARG A 190 18.46 -6.65 -14.53
C ARG A 190 17.43 -7.17 -13.51
N HIS A 191 16.68 -6.29 -12.85
CA HIS A 191 15.65 -6.70 -11.89
C HIS A 191 14.56 -7.57 -12.54
N LEU A 192 14.11 -7.23 -13.75
CA LEU A 192 13.11 -8.03 -14.46
C LEU A 192 13.64 -9.43 -14.82
N ALA A 193 14.91 -9.53 -15.23
CA ALA A 193 15.55 -10.82 -15.48
C ALA A 193 15.68 -11.67 -14.20
N HIS A 194 16.08 -11.07 -13.08
CA HIS A 194 16.11 -11.75 -11.78
C HIS A 194 14.71 -12.19 -11.34
N PHE A 195 13.71 -11.33 -11.51
CA PHE A 195 12.31 -11.65 -11.24
C PHE A 195 11.86 -12.89 -12.02
N HIS A 196 12.00 -12.88 -13.35
CA HIS A 196 11.62 -14.03 -14.18
C HIS A 196 12.41 -15.29 -13.82
N LYS A 197 13.73 -15.19 -13.63
CA LYS A 197 14.57 -16.33 -13.25
C LYS A 197 14.11 -16.94 -11.93
N LYS A 198 13.90 -16.13 -10.90
CA LYS A 198 13.51 -16.60 -9.56
C LYS A 198 12.11 -17.20 -9.57
N THR A 199 11.13 -16.51 -10.16
CA THR A 199 9.75 -17.01 -10.24
C THR A 199 9.66 -18.32 -11.02
N LEU A 200 10.30 -18.43 -12.19
CA LEU A 200 10.25 -19.65 -13.02
C LEU A 200 11.04 -20.82 -12.43
N SER A 201 12.03 -20.54 -11.58
CA SER A 201 12.81 -21.58 -10.88
C SER A 201 12.23 -21.94 -9.51
N ALA A 202 11.22 -21.22 -9.03
CA ALA A 202 10.55 -21.50 -7.76
C ALA A 202 9.64 -22.72 -7.87
N ASP A 203 9.23 -23.26 -6.72
CA ASP A 203 8.19 -24.27 -6.66
C ASP A 203 6.92 -23.76 -7.40
N PRO A 204 6.42 -24.48 -8.42
CA PRO A 204 5.20 -24.10 -9.12
C PRO A 204 4.01 -23.88 -8.20
N ALA A 205 3.96 -24.51 -7.01
CA ALA A 205 2.90 -24.29 -6.03
C ALA A 205 2.81 -22.84 -5.52
N ILE A 206 3.88 -22.04 -5.65
CA ILE A 206 3.92 -20.63 -5.23
C ILE A 206 3.21 -19.72 -6.23
N TRP A 207 3.20 -20.03 -7.53
CA TRP A 207 2.74 -19.08 -8.55
C TRP A 207 1.77 -19.65 -9.58
N LYS A 208 1.86 -20.95 -9.90
CA LYS A 208 1.11 -21.56 -10.99
C LYS A 208 -0.38 -21.57 -10.68
N GLY A 209 -1.18 -20.92 -11.54
CA GLY A 209 -2.63 -20.81 -11.37
C GLY A 209 -3.09 -19.77 -10.36
N LYS A 210 -2.20 -19.19 -9.55
CA LYS A 210 -2.55 -18.12 -8.59
C LYS A 210 -2.67 -16.76 -9.27
N PHE A 211 -1.75 -16.43 -10.17
CA PHE A 211 -1.69 -15.15 -10.86
C PHE A 211 -2.39 -15.19 -12.23
N VAL A 212 -3.63 -15.66 -12.25
CA VAL A 212 -4.47 -15.68 -13.47
C VAL A 212 -5.42 -14.50 -13.42
N ILE A 213 -5.11 -13.48 -14.22
CA ILE A 213 -6.01 -12.33 -14.39
C ILE A 213 -7.06 -12.73 -15.43
N LYS A 214 -8.30 -12.97 -15.00
CA LYS A 214 -9.44 -13.02 -15.93
C LYS A 214 -9.58 -11.66 -16.60
N LYS A 215 -10.05 -11.62 -17.85
CA LYS A 215 -10.20 -10.37 -18.63
C LYS A 215 -10.79 -9.26 -17.75
N MET A 216 -10.01 -8.21 -17.51
CA MET A 216 -10.41 -7.06 -16.71
C MET A 216 -11.37 -6.18 -17.52
N ASN A 217 -12.65 -6.54 -17.52
CA ASN A 217 -13.66 -5.82 -18.29
C ASN A 217 -13.84 -4.40 -17.74
N ALA A 218 -13.80 -4.22 -16.41
CA ALA A 218 -13.94 -2.91 -15.77
C ALA A 218 -12.82 -1.94 -16.17
N PHE A 219 -11.56 -2.40 -16.18
CA PHE A 219 -10.41 -1.56 -16.52
C PHE A 219 -10.35 -1.22 -18.01
N LYS A 220 -10.73 -2.16 -18.88
CA LYS A 220 -10.87 -1.91 -20.31
C LYS A 220 -11.90 -0.82 -20.57
N ASN A 221 -13.05 -0.87 -19.90
CA ASN A 221 -14.11 0.13 -20.05
C ASN A 221 -13.71 1.50 -19.48
N ALA A 222 -12.95 1.52 -18.37
CA ALA A 222 -12.41 2.75 -17.81
C ALA A 222 -11.42 3.43 -18.77
N LEU A 223 -10.45 2.66 -19.31
CA LEU A 223 -9.41 3.19 -20.21
C LEU A 223 -9.95 3.65 -21.56
N THR A 224 -11.00 3.00 -22.10
CA THR A 224 -11.60 3.41 -23.38
C THR A 224 -12.44 4.67 -23.28
N ARG A 225 -12.96 5.02 -22.08
CA ARG A 225 -13.78 6.22 -21.85
C ARG A 225 -12.98 7.41 -21.26
N GLN A 226 -11.77 7.18 -20.74
CA GLN A 226 -10.82 8.24 -20.32
C GLN A 226 -10.08 9.08 -21.41
N PRO A 227 -10.09 8.80 -22.73
CA PRO A 227 -9.27 9.56 -23.68
C PRO A 227 -9.58 11.07 -23.75
N ILE A 228 -10.75 11.50 -23.28
CA ILE A 228 -11.25 12.88 -23.50
C ILE A 228 -10.71 13.87 -22.45
N TYR A 229 -10.20 13.41 -21.30
CA TYR A 229 -9.75 14.32 -20.23
C TYR A 229 -8.23 14.51 -20.10
N MET A 230 -7.41 13.64 -20.71
CA MET A 230 -5.95 13.83 -20.70
C MET A 230 -5.47 14.88 -21.74
N SER A 231 -6.31 15.32 -22.66
CA SER A 231 -5.95 16.32 -23.70
C SER A 231 -6.20 17.78 -23.32
N ARG A 232 -6.78 18.07 -22.15
CA ARG A 232 -7.11 19.45 -21.72
C ARG A 232 -6.20 20.03 -20.64
N ARG A 233 -5.09 19.36 -20.32
CA ARG A 233 -4.04 19.89 -19.41
C ARG A 233 -2.64 19.59 -19.96
N PHE A 234 -2.38 20.07 -21.15
CA PHE A 234 -1.04 20.43 -21.63
C PHE A 234 -1.13 21.82 -22.26
#